data_AF-A0A4S2J4F0-F1
#
_entry.id   AF-A0A4S2J4F0-F1
#
_cell.length_a   1.000
_cell.length_b   1.000
_cell.length_c   1.000
_cell.angle_alpha   90.00
_cell.angle_beta   90.00
_cell.angle_gamma   90.00
#
_symmetry.space_group_name_H-M   'P 1'
#
loop_
_entity.id
_entity.type
_entity.pdbx_description
1 polymer ?
#
loop_
_entity_poly.entity_id
_entity_poly.type
_entity_poly.pdbx_seq_one_letter_code
_entity_poly.pdbx_strand_id
1 'polypeptide(L)'
;MSAYSSDLDLNVTDTTGNGVEADVATNLLNGTVRLSLLWTQEIYLHPDDAERVAQSLLRAAAHGRQVAKDRRSGIEGTSSPSQ
;
A
#
# COMPACT_ATOMS: atom_id res chain seq x y z
N MET A 1 -11.76 0.66 12.63
CA MET A 1 -11.25 1.05 11.30
C MET A 1 -9.84 0.52 11.17
N SER A 2 -9.51 -0.17 10.08
CA SER A 2 -8.13 -0.61 9.83
C SER A 2 -7.28 0.62 9.51
N ALA A 3 -6.06 0.69 10.05
CA ALA A 3 -5.09 1.73 9.69
C ALA A 3 -4.56 1.58 8.25
N TYR A 4 -4.93 0.51 7.56
CA TYR A 4 -4.47 0.17 6.21
C TYR A 4 -5.62 0.12 5.22
N SER A 5 -5.40 0.70 4.05
CA SER A 5 -6.24 0.54 2.86
C SER A 5 -5.53 -0.40 1.89
N SER A 6 -6.00 -1.64 1.80
CA SER A 6 -5.51 -2.64 0.84
C SER A 6 -6.02 -2.36 -0.56
N ASP A 7 -5.25 -2.81 -1.56
CA ASP A 7 -5.68 -2.88 -2.94
C ASP A 7 -6.52 -4.14 -3.16
N LEU A 8 -7.84 -3.99 -3.09
CA LEU A 8 -8.79 -5.09 -3.24
C LEU A 8 -8.86 -5.64 -4.68
N ASP A 9 -8.33 -4.91 -5.65
CA ASP A 9 -8.29 -5.34 -7.05
C ASP A 9 -7.01 -6.13 -7.37
N LEU A 10 -6.07 -6.23 -6.42
CA LEU A 10 -4.87 -7.05 -6.56
C LEU A 10 -5.22 -8.53 -6.27
N ASN A 11 -5.75 -9.21 -7.29
CA ASN A 11 -5.95 -10.66 -7.26
C ASN A 11 -4.78 -11.36 -7.96
N VAL A 12 -3.77 -11.74 -7.19
CA VAL A 12 -2.57 -12.41 -7.68
C VAL A 12 -2.30 -13.65 -6.85
N THR A 13 -2.15 -14.79 -7.54
CA THR A 13 -1.88 -16.09 -6.92
C THR A 13 -0.53 -16.61 -7.37
N ASP A 14 0.16 -17.29 -6.46
CA ASP A 14 1.45 -17.91 -6.73
C ASP A 14 1.38 -19.01 -7.80
N THR A 15 2.34 -18.96 -8.73
CA THR A 15 2.44 -19.87 -9.88
C THR A 15 2.76 -21.32 -9.54
N THR A 16 3.29 -21.59 -8.34
CA THR A 16 3.53 -22.96 -7.86
C THR A 16 2.25 -23.65 -7.40
N GLY A 17 1.12 -22.94 -7.36
CA GLY A 17 -0.19 -23.49 -6.97
C GLY A 17 -0.39 -23.63 -5.46
N ASN A 18 0.49 -23.03 -4.65
CA ASN A 18 0.45 -23.12 -3.19
C ASN A 18 -0.56 -22.18 -2.52
N GLY A 19 -1.38 -21.46 -3.31
CA GLY A 19 -2.42 -20.57 -2.79
C GLY A 19 -1.88 -19.35 -2.03
N VAL A 20 -0.63 -18.97 -2.29
CA VAL A 20 -0.02 -17.76 -1.74
C VAL A 20 -0.56 -16.55 -2.52
N GLU A 21 -0.93 -15.51 -1.78
CA GLU A 21 -1.45 -14.25 -2.33
C GLU A 21 -0.59 -13.07 -1.88
N ALA A 22 -0.54 -12.04 -2.73
CA ALA A 22 0.10 -10.76 -2.43
C ALA A 22 -0.96 -9.68 -2.13
N ASP A 23 -0.81 -9.00 -0.99
CA ASP A 23 -1.59 -7.80 -0.62
C ASP A 23 -0.67 -6.58 -0.61
N VAL A 24 -1.13 -5.48 -1.20
CA VAL A 24 -0.47 -4.18 -1.13
C VAL A 24 -1.41 -3.20 -0.45
N ALA A 25 -0.93 -2.56 0.61
CA ALA A 25 -1.74 -1.64 1.40
C ALA A 25 -1.00 -0.35 1.75
N THR A 26 -1.74 0.76 1.78
CA THR A 26 -1.23 2.04 2.28
C THR A 26 -1.67 2.26 3.72
N ASN A 27 -0.74 2.60 4.60
CA ASN A 27 -1.04 3.04 5.95
C ASN A 27 -1.60 4.47 5.91
N LEU A 28 -2.85 4.64 6.36
CA LEU A 28 -3.59 5.90 6.30
C LEU A 28 -3.15 6.92 7.36
N LEU A 29 -2.31 6.53 8.33
CA LEU A 29 -1.80 7.43 9.38
C LEU A 29 -0.48 8.09 8.99
N ASN A 30 0.36 7.40 8.22
CA ASN A 30 1.72 7.86 7.94
C ASN A 30 2.15 7.72 6.48
N GLY A 31 1.32 7.13 5.61
CA GLY A 31 1.57 6.96 4.19
C GLY A 31 2.55 5.86 3.83
N THR A 32 3.03 5.05 4.79
CA THR A 32 3.92 3.91 4.47
C THR A 32 3.16 2.84 3.69
N VAL A 33 3.82 2.25 2.69
CA VAL A 33 3.26 1.13 1.91
C VAL A 33 3.73 -0.19 2.52
N ARG A 34 2.81 -1.15 2.65
CA ARG A 34 3.07 -2.52 3.06
C ARG A 34 2.82 -3.44 1.87
N LEU A 35 3.79 -4.29 1.55
CA LEU A 35 3.61 -5.48 0.74
C LEU A 35 3.55 -6.68 1.69
N SER A 36 2.53 -7.51 1.57
CA SER A 36 2.32 -8.70 2.39
C SER A 36 2.17 -9.91 1.50
N LEU A 37 2.94 -10.97 1.79
CA LEU A 37 2.79 -12.28 1.19
C LEU A 37 2.12 -13.16 2.23
N LEU A 38 0.92 -13.67 1.92
CA LEU A 38 0.20 -14.49 2.88
C LEU A 38 0.86 -15.87 2.97
N TRP A 39 1.14 -16.31 4.19
CA TRP A 39 1.60 -17.68 4.53
C TRP A 39 3.02 -18.07 4.08
N THR A 40 3.79 -17.17 3.45
CA THR A 40 5.16 -17.45 2.95
C THR A 40 6.07 -16.21 3.00
N GLN A 41 7.36 -16.40 2.74
CA GLN A 41 8.37 -15.35 2.63
C GLN A 41 8.62 -14.90 1.19
N GLU A 42 8.27 -15.73 0.20
CA GLU A 42 8.49 -15.47 -1.22
C GLU A 42 7.29 -15.90 -2.06
N ILE A 43 7.09 -15.25 -3.20
CA ILE A 43 6.04 -15.54 -4.16
C ILE A 43 6.63 -15.63 -5.57
N TYR A 44 6.22 -16.64 -6.33
CA TYR A 44 6.61 -16.83 -7.73
C TYR A 44 5.46 -16.37 -8.62
N LEU A 45 5.72 -15.37 -9.46
CA LEU A 45 4.70 -14.70 -10.28
C LEU A 45 4.89 -14.97 -11.76
N HIS A 46 3.78 -15.09 -12.48
CA HIS A 46 3.79 -14.93 -13.93
C HIS A 46 4.18 -13.48 -14.26
N PRO A 47 4.85 -13.19 -15.39
CA PRO A 47 5.23 -11.84 -15.76
C PRO A 47 4.09 -10.81 -15.66
N ASP A 48 2.89 -11.15 -16.13
CA ASP A 48 1.73 -10.26 -16.08
C ASP A 48 1.26 -9.96 -14.65
N ASP A 49 1.35 -10.95 -13.75
CA ASP A 49 1.00 -10.77 -12.35
C ASP A 49 2.06 -9.99 -11.58
N ALA A 50 3.34 -10.16 -11.94
CA ALA A 50 4.41 -9.30 -11.45
C ALA A 50 4.18 -7.83 -11.87
N GLU A 51 3.72 -7.59 -13.10
CA GLU A 51 3.33 -6.25 -13.53
C GLU A 51 2.15 -5.71 -12.72
N ARG A 52 1.12 -6.52 -12.44
CA ARG A 52 -0.02 -6.10 -11.61
C ARG A 52 0.40 -5.71 -10.19
N VAL A 53 1.29 -6.48 -9.57
CA VAL A 53 1.87 -6.14 -8.26
C VAL A 53 2.62 -4.80 -8.33
N ALA A 54 3.43 -4.59 -9.38
CA ALA A 54 4.15 -3.33 -9.56
C ALA A 54 3.20 -2.13 -9.73
N GLN A 55 2.13 -2.28 -10.52
CA GLN A 55 1.12 -1.24 -10.69
C GLN A 55 0.38 -0.93 -9.38
N SER A 56 0.07 -1.96 -8.57
CA SER A 56 -0.54 -1.78 -7.25
C SER A 56 0.38 -1.01 -6.30
N LEU A 57 1.67 -1.35 -6.26
CA LEU A 57 2.68 -0.62 -5.48
C LEU A 57 2.77 0.86 -5.90
N LEU A 58 2.69 1.16 -7.19
CA LEU A 58 2.68 2.54 -7.70
C LEU A 58 1.45 3.32 -7.21
N ARG A 59 0.26 2.72 -7.25
CA ARG A 59 -0.98 3.32 -6.71
C ARG A 59 -0.87 3.56 -5.21
N ALA A 60 -0.43 2.56 -4.46
CA ALA A 60 -0.26 2.66 -3.01
C ALA A 60 0.76 3.74 -2.61
N ALA A 61 1.86 3.87 -3.37
CA ALA A 61 2.86 4.90 -3.15
C ALA A 61 2.33 6.30 -3.47
N ALA A 62 1.52 6.46 -4.52
CA ALA A 62 0.85 7.72 -4.83
C ALA A 62 -0.09 8.15 -3.70
N HIS A 63 -0.92 7.22 -3.22
CA HIS A 63 -1.82 7.46 -2.10
C HIS A 63 -1.04 7.80 -0.81
N GLY A 64 0.03 7.06 -0.51
CA GLY A 64 0.87 7.30 0.67
C GLY A 64 1.51 8.69 0.68
N ARG A 65 1.94 9.18 -0.47
CA ARG A 65 2.44 10.57 -0.60
C ARG A 65 1.35 11.60 -0.32
N GLN A 66 0.11 11.34 -0.72
CA GLN A 66 -1.02 12.24 -0.42
C GLN A 66 -1.30 12.29 1.07
N VAL A 67 -1.41 11.13 1.74
CA VAL A 67 -1.58 11.03 3.20
C VAL A 67 -0.48 11.77 3.95
N ALA A 68 0.77 11.61 3.53
CA ALA A 68 1.91 12.29 4.17
C ALA A 68 1.87 13.81 3.99
N LYS A 69 1.37 14.32 2.84
CA LYS A 69 1.18 15.75 2.60
C LYS A 69 0.06 16.31 3.48
N ASP A 70 -1.09 15.66 3.50
CA ASP A 70 -2.26 16.10 4.29
C ASP A 70 -1.91 16.21 5.77
N ARG A 71 -1.11 15.26 6.29
CA ARG A 71 -0.58 15.32 7.66
C ARG A 71 0.30 16.54 7.90
N ARG A 72 1.19 16.89 6.97
CA ARG A 72 2.06 18.08 7.11
C ARG A 72 1.25 19.37 7.10
N SER A 73 0.28 19.47 6.19
CA SER A 73 -0.60 20.64 6.12
C SER A 73 -1.49 20.78 7.37
N GLY A 74 -1.95 19.67 7.97
CA GLY A 74 -2.67 19.71 9.25
C GLY A 74 -1.83 20.19 10.44
N ILE A 75 -0.51 19.91 10.43
CA ILE A 75 0.43 20.39 11.45
C ILE A 75 0.74 21.89 11.24
N GLU A 76 0.87 22.36 10.00
CA GLU A 76 1.09 23.78 9.68
C GLU A 76 -0.17 24.64 9.92
N GLY A 77 -1.38 24.10 9.71
CA GLY A 77 -2.63 24.83 9.93
C GLY A 77 -2.98 25.12 11.41
N THR A 78 -2.32 24.46 12.36
CA THR A 78 -2.55 24.64 13.81
C THR A 78 -1.54 25.59 14.47
N SER A 79 -0.58 26.12 13.70
CA SER A 79 0.48 27.02 14.19
C SER A 79 0.32 28.46 13.68
N SER A 80 -0.92 29.00 13.70
CA SER A 80 -1.12 30.45 13.64
C SER A 80 -1.09 31.01 15.08
N PRO A 81 -0.07 31.80 15.47
CA PRO A 81 -0.09 32.46 16.77
C PRO A 81 -1.06 33.63 16.70
N SER A 82 -2.04 33.63 17.59
CA SER A 82 -2.90 34.78 17.85
C SER A 82 -2.02 35.98 18.23
N GLN A 83 -2.09 37.06 17.46
CA GLN A 83 -1.69 38.40 17.93
C GLN A 83 -2.87 39.06 18.64
#